data_AF-A0A7C3XZN7-F1
#
_entry.id   AF-A0A7C3XZN7-F1
#
_cell.length_a   1.000
_cell.length_b   1.000
_cell.length_c   1.000
_cell.angle_alpha   90.00
_cell.angle_beta   90.00
_cell.angle_gamma   90.00
#
_symmetry.space_group_name_H-M   'P 1'
#
loop_
_entity.id
_entity.type
_entity.pdbx_description
1 polymer ?
#
loop_
_entity_poly.entity_id
_entity_poly.type
_entity_poly.pdbx_seq_one_letter_code
_entity_poly.pdbx_strand_id
1 'polypeptide(L)'
;MVLNNQKKFLSPEDIDVLAEIVERYGLGPTEFFGNPEVERMLSEAKTPEERIKIIKNLPFIKIMSKLEEILSGKGSLEDLSSFLKENLNLPLLTAEKIAKEIKERIFLTASKEKEEISEKPTTPPRKDIYREPIE
;
A
#
# COMPACT_ATOMS: atom_id res chain seq x y z
N MET A 1 -8.02 -6.83 -20.41
CA MET A 1 -8.28 -5.55 -19.69
C MET A 1 -6.94 -5.01 -19.22
N VAL A 2 -6.59 -3.77 -19.54
CA VAL A 2 -5.31 -3.18 -19.10
C VAL A 2 -5.59 -2.33 -17.86
N LEU A 3 -5.10 -2.75 -16.70
CA LEU A 3 -5.13 -1.97 -15.45
C LEU A 3 -4.07 -0.85 -15.52
N ASN A 4 -4.27 0.11 -16.42
CA ASN A 4 -3.36 1.23 -16.62
C ASN A 4 -3.70 2.40 -15.68
N ASN A 5 -3.26 2.29 -14.43
CA ASN A 5 -2.98 3.42 -13.54
C ASN A 5 -2.23 2.90 -12.31
N GLN A 6 -0.99 2.46 -12.54
CA GLN A 6 -0.11 1.95 -11.49
C GLN A 6 0.34 3.09 -10.57
N LYS A 7 -0.15 3.13 -9.32
CA LYS A 7 0.60 3.77 -8.22
C LYS A 7 1.99 3.13 -8.24
N LYS A 8 3.05 3.90 -8.54
CA LYS A 8 4.43 3.38 -8.53
C LYS A 8 5.05 3.34 -7.12
N PHE A 9 4.44 4.08 -6.21
CA PHE A 9 4.86 4.29 -4.83
C PHE A 9 3.61 4.40 -3.94
N LEU A 10 3.79 4.21 -2.64
CA LEU A 10 2.75 4.42 -1.63
C LEU A 10 2.45 5.92 -1.49
N SER A 11 1.18 6.30 -1.29
CA SER A 11 0.81 7.66 -0.87
C SER A 11 1.07 7.83 0.64
N PRO A 12 1.13 9.07 1.17
CA PRO A 12 1.19 9.31 2.60
C PRO A 12 0.07 8.59 3.37
N GLU A 13 -1.15 8.54 2.84
CA GLU A 13 -2.24 7.80 3.47
C GLU A 13 -2.01 6.28 3.49
N ASP A 14 -1.42 5.71 2.43
CA ASP A 14 -1.04 4.29 2.42
C ASP A 14 0.03 3.99 3.50
N ILE A 15 0.94 4.96 3.74
CA ILE A 15 2.00 4.90 4.74
C ILE A 15 1.41 4.99 6.16
N ASP A 16 0.48 5.91 6.40
CA ASP A 16 -0.24 6.05 7.68
C ASP A 16 -1.07 4.80 8.00
N VAL A 17 -1.78 4.25 6.99
CA VAL A 17 -2.50 2.97 7.09
C VAL A 17 -1.56 1.81 7.42
N LEU A 18 -0.36 1.78 6.81
CA LEU A 18 0.63 0.75 7.11
C LEU A 18 1.16 0.89 8.55
N ALA A 19 1.42 2.12 9.02
CA ALA A 19 1.85 2.37 10.39
C ALA A 19 0.79 1.90 11.40
N GLU A 20 -0.48 2.27 11.18
CA GLU A 20 -1.62 1.83 12.01
C GLU A 20 -1.71 0.29 12.10
N ILE A 21 -1.48 -0.41 10.98
CA ILE A 21 -1.46 -1.89 10.95
C ILE A 21 -0.25 -2.43 11.72
N VAL A 22 0.96 -1.89 11.53
CA VAL A 22 2.16 -2.34 12.23
C VAL A 22 2.02 -2.19 13.75
N GLU A 23 1.45 -1.07 14.22
CA GLU A 23 1.17 -0.81 15.63
C GLU A 23 0.04 -1.70 16.18
N ARG A 24 -1.08 -1.81 15.47
CA ARG A 24 -2.25 -2.64 15.87
C ARG A 24 -1.89 -4.10 16.11
N TYR A 25 -1.02 -4.66 15.28
CA TYR A 25 -0.57 -6.05 15.42
C TYR A 25 0.71 -6.19 16.26
N GLY A 26 1.23 -5.10 16.84
CA GLY A 26 2.42 -5.11 17.70
C GLY A 26 3.68 -5.61 16.99
N LEU A 27 3.80 -5.36 15.68
CA LEU A 27 4.85 -5.96 14.86
C LEU A 27 6.23 -5.40 15.16
N GLY A 28 6.30 -4.15 15.63
CA GLY A 28 7.53 -3.44 15.99
C GLY A 28 7.36 -1.92 15.86
N PRO A 29 8.45 -1.15 15.99
CA PRO A 29 8.44 0.30 15.84
C PRO A 29 8.14 0.72 14.39
N THR A 30 7.26 1.70 14.26
CA THR A 30 6.93 2.48 13.06
C THR A 30 7.86 3.69 12.91
N GLU A 31 8.13 4.38 14.02
CA GLU A 31 8.98 5.57 14.06
C GLU A 31 10.47 5.25 14.22
N PHE A 32 11.30 5.98 13.47
CA PHE A 32 12.77 5.92 13.57
C PHE A 32 13.36 6.79 14.67
N PHE A 33 12.72 7.92 14.94
CA PHE A 33 13.14 8.94 15.90
C PHE A 33 12.11 8.98 17.03
N GLY A 34 12.55 9.20 18.27
CA GLY A 34 11.68 9.12 19.44
C GLY A 34 11.44 7.70 19.96
N ASN A 35 11.74 6.65 19.19
CA ASN A 35 11.75 5.29 19.70
C ASN A 35 13.11 4.94 20.36
N PRO A 36 13.16 4.74 21.69
CA PRO A 36 14.42 4.58 22.40
C PRO A 36 15.15 3.26 22.09
N GLU A 37 14.45 2.24 21.60
CA GLU A 37 15.08 0.98 21.20
C GLU A 37 15.78 1.12 19.85
N VAL A 38 15.11 1.73 18.86
CA VAL A 38 15.69 2.02 17.55
C VAL A 38 16.85 3.00 17.68
N GLU A 39 16.71 4.08 18.46
CA GLU A 39 17.78 5.05 18.71
C GLU A 39 19.00 4.41 19.38
N ARG A 40 18.79 3.49 20.34
CA ARG A 40 19.88 2.72 20.96
C ARG A 40 20.59 1.84 19.91
N MET A 41 19.85 1.06 19.11
CA MET A 41 20.45 0.24 18.05
C MET A 41 21.27 1.09 17.07
N LEU A 42 20.74 2.24 16.63
CA LEU A 42 21.43 3.15 15.71
C LEU A 42 22.66 3.83 16.33
N SER A 43 22.65 4.02 17.65
CA SER A 43 23.78 4.58 18.42
C SER A 43 24.88 3.54 18.66
N GLU A 44 24.52 2.27 18.88
CA GLU A 44 25.44 1.14 19.03
C GLU A 44 26.11 0.74 17.69
N ALA A 45 25.48 1.04 16.56
CA ALA A 45 26.02 0.81 15.23
C ALA A 45 27.23 1.70 14.91
N LYS A 46 28.36 1.04 14.63
CA LYS A 46 29.69 1.63 14.43
C LYS A 46 29.90 2.17 13.03
N THR A 47 29.18 1.66 12.04
CA THR A 47 29.31 2.08 10.64
C THR A 47 27.97 2.49 10.01
N PRO A 48 27.97 3.30 8.93
CA PRO A 48 26.76 3.63 8.18
C PRO A 48 26.05 2.38 7.63
N GLU A 49 26.79 1.35 7.23
CA GLU A 49 26.26 0.10 6.69
C GLU A 49 25.49 -0.70 7.76
N GLU A 50 25.99 -0.72 9.00
CA GLU A 50 25.28 -1.31 10.15
C GLU A 50 23.96 -0.57 10.42
N ARG A 51 23.97 0.77 10.39
CA ARG A 51 22.76 1.60 10.55
C ARG A 51 21.74 1.32 9.46
N ILE A 52 22.17 1.27 8.20
CA ILE A 52 21.30 0.92 7.06
C ILE A 52 20.72 -0.50 7.22
N LYS A 53 21.51 -1.45 7.74
CA LYS A 53 21.05 -2.83 7.99
C LYS A 53 20.01 -2.90 9.10
N ILE A 54 20.14 -2.10 10.17
CA ILE A 54 19.13 -1.97 11.23
C ILE A 54 17.84 -1.40 10.64
N ILE A 55 17.93 -0.26 9.96
CA ILE A 55 16.80 0.41 9.29
C ILE A 55 16.03 -0.53 8.37
N LYS A 56 16.74 -1.24 7.48
CA LYS A 56 16.13 -2.20 6.54
C LYS A 56 15.55 -3.45 7.19
N ASN A 57 15.96 -3.77 8.42
CA ASN A 57 15.44 -4.91 9.16
C ASN A 57 14.16 -4.60 9.94
N LEU A 58 13.79 -3.32 10.10
CA LEU A 58 12.57 -2.94 10.82
C LEU A 58 11.31 -3.52 10.14
N PRO A 59 10.34 -4.05 10.90
CA PRO A 59 9.12 -4.64 10.36
C PRO A 59 8.35 -3.72 9.40
N PHE A 60 8.17 -2.46 9.79
CA PHE A 60 7.54 -1.44 8.96
C PHE A 60 8.23 -1.29 7.59
N ILE A 61 9.56 -1.19 7.57
CA ILE A 61 10.35 -1.00 6.34
C ILE A 61 10.36 -2.24 5.46
N LYS A 62 10.45 -3.44 6.06
CA LYS A 62 10.31 -4.71 5.32
C LYS A 62 8.97 -4.78 4.58
N ILE A 63 7.87 -4.44 5.26
CA ILE A 63 6.55 -4.44 4.63
C ILE A 63 6.48 -3.34 3.57
N MET A 64 6.87 -2.10 3.88
CA MET A 64 6.86 -0.97 2.97
C MET A 64 7.58 -1.29 1.65
N SER A 65 8.83 -1.77 1.71
CA SER A 65 9.58 -2.18 0.52
C SER A 65 8.89 -3.32 -0.25
N LYS A 66 8.24 -4.27 0.43
CA LYS A 66 7.50 -5.34 -0.26
C LYS A 66 6.27 -4.82 -0.99
N LEU A 67 5.57 -3.82 -0.43
CA LEU A 67 4.44 -3.18 -1.11
C LEU A 67 4.90 -2.37 -2.33
N GLU A 68 6.05 -1.69 -2.26
CA GLU A 68 6.65 -1.01 -3.41
C GLU A 68 7.09 -1.98 -4.53
N GLU A 69 7.58 -3.19 -4.19
CA GLU A 69 7.83 -4.25 -5.18
C GLU A 69 6.54 -4.66 -5.91
N ILE A 70 5.44 -4.85 -5.16
CA ILE A 70 4.14 -5.24 -5.71
C ILE A 70 3.58 -4.10 -6.59
N LEU A 71 3.61 -2.86 -6.11
CA LEU A 71 3.17 -1.67 -6.85
C LEU A 71 3.98 -1.40 -8.13
N SER A 72 5.28 -1.72 -8.12
CA SER A 72 6.15 -1.65 -9.31
C SER A 72 6.05 -2.88 -10.23
N GLY A 73 5.14 -3.82 -9.95
CA GLY A 73 4.88 -5.00 -10.78
C GLY A 73 5.93 -6.11 -10.68
N LYS A 74 6.75 -6.12 -9.62
CA LYS A 74 7.82 -7.10 -9.39
C LYS A 74 7.44 -8.24 -8.43
N GLY A 75 6.21 -8.27 -7.92
CA GLY A 75 5.69 -9.34 -7.05
C GLY A 75 4.17 -9.39 -7.00
N SER A 76 3.61 -10.46 -6.43
CA SER A 76 2.16 -10.62 -6.25
C SER A 76 1.70 -10.19 -4.85
N LEU A 77 0.43 -9.77 -4.76
CA LEU A 77 -0.28 -9.62 -3.48
C LEU A 77 -0.48 -10.97 -2.75
N GLU A 78 -0.48 -12.07 -3.50
CA GLU A 78 -0.65 -13.42 -2.96
C GLU A 78 0.57 -13.86 -2.14
N ASP A 79 1.76 -13.36 -2.50
CA ASP A 79 3.02 -13.64 -1.79
C ASP A 79 3.15 -12.87 -0.47
N LEU A 80 2.28 -11.89 -0.20
CA LEU A 80 2.39 -11.01 0.96
C LEU A 80 2.24 -11.76 2.29
N SER A 81 1.32 -12.74 2.36
CA SER A 81 1.14 -13.56 3.57
C SER A 81 2.36 -14.46 3.84
N SER A 82 2.91 -15.09 2.80
CA SER A 82 4.16 -15.87 2.88
C SER A 82 5.34 -14.99 3.31
N PHE A 83 5.48 -13.80 2.72
CA PHE A 83 6.51 -12.83 3.09
C PHE A 83 6.43 -12.43 4.56
N LEU A 84 5.23 -12.06 5.04
CA LEU A 84 4.99 -11.69 6.45
C LEU A 84 5.31 -12.84 7.42
N LYS A 85 4.89 -14.07 7.07
CA LYS A 85 5.22 -15.27 7.85
C LYS A 85 6.73 -15.49 7.96
N GLU A 86 7.46 -15.43 6.85
CA GLU A 86 8.89 -15.75 6.80
C GLU A 86 9.79 -14.62 7.33
N ASN A 87 9.48 -13.36 7.01
CA ASN A 87 10.37 -12.22 7.30
C ASN A 87 10.12 -11.57 8.66
N LEU A 88 8.94 -11.78 9.24
CA LEU A 88 8.53 -11.29 10.57
C LEU A 88 8.23 -12.43 11.56
N ASN A 89 8.43 -13.69 11.16
CA ASN A 89 8.18 -14.90 11.97
C ASN A 89 6.74 -14.98 12.54
N LEU A 90 5.75 -14.54 11.76
CA LEU A 90 4.35 -14.46 12.19
C LEU A 90 3.62 -15.79 12.00
N PRO A 91 2.67 -16.15 12.91
CA PRO A 91 1.74 -17.24 12.67
C PRO A 91 0.96 -17.02 11.37
N LEU A 92 0.72 -18.08 10.59
CA LEU A 92 0.06 -18.00 9.28
C LEU A 92 -1.26 -17.22 9.34
N LEU A 93 -2.14 -17.52 10.30
CA LEU A 93 -3.42 -16.84 10.51
C LEU A 93 -3.28 -15.32 10.80
N THR A 94 -2.15 -14.89 11.37
CA THR A 94 -1.86 -13.48 11.63
C THR A 94 -1.34 -12.81 10.36
N ALA A 95 -0.42 -13.48 9.65
CA ALA A 95 0.11 -13.02 8.36
C ALA A 95 -0.99 -12.89 7.29
N GLU A 96 -1.94 -13.82 7.23
CA GLU A 96 -3.11 -13.77 6.33
C GLU A 96 -4.05 -12.60 6.66
N LYS A 97 -4.32 -12.34 7.95
CA LYS A 97 -5.14 -11.19 8.39
C LYS A 97 -4.49 -9.86 7.98
N ILE A 98 -3.20 -9.69 8.29
CA ILE A 98 -2.44 -8.48 7.93
C ILE A 98 -2.40 -8.30 6.40
N ALA A 99 -2.10 -9.36 5.64
CA ALA A 99 -2.08 -9.30 4.18
C ALA A 99 -3.46 -8.92 3.59
N LYS A 100 -4.54 -9.46 4.15
CA LYS A 100 -5.91 -9.10 3.77
C LYS A 100 -6.22 -7.64 4.08
N GLU A 101 -5.91 -7.17 5.29
CA GLU A 101 -6.19 -5.80 5.73
C GLU A 101 -5.40 -4.77 4.90
N ILE A 102 -4.14 -5.06 4.58
CA ILE A 102 -3.32 -4.29 3.64
C ILE A 102 -3.96 -4.27 2.23
N LYS A 103 -4.37 -5.44 1.71
CA LYS A 103 -5.02 -5.53 0.38
C LYS A 103 -6.32 -4.73 0.34
N GLU A 104 -7.13 -4.79 1.38
CA GLU A 104 -8.38 -4.04 1.47
C GLU A 104 -8.13 -2.53 1.59
N ARG A 105 -7.27 -2.09 2.50
CA ARG A 105 -7.10 -0.66 2.79
C ARG A 105 -6.17 0.09 1.83
N ILE A 106 -5.15 -0.55 1.26
CA ILE A 106 -4.16 0.10 0.38
C ILE A 106 -4.49 -0.14 -1.12
N PHE A 107 -4.94 -1.35 -1.48
CA PHE A 107 -5.15 -1.71 -2.90
C PHE A 107 -6.62 -1.61 -3.35
N LEU A 108 -7.60 -1.86 -2.47
CA LEU A 108 -9.02 -1.79 -2.83
C LEU A 108 -9.69 -0.45 -2.52
N THR A 109 -9.24 0.32 -1.52
CA THR A 109 -9.72 1.70 -1.30
C THR A 109 -9.50 2.57 -2.54
N ALA A 110 -8.32 2.44 -3.18
CA ALA A 110 -7.97 3.12 -4.44
C ALA A 110 -8.83 2.70 -5.67
N SER A 111 -9.73 1.73 -5.53
CA SER A 111 -10.73 1.36 -6.53
C SER A 111 -12.09 2.02 -6.27
N LYS A 112 -12.49 2.22 -5.01
CA LYS A 112 -13.79 2.84 -4.68
C LYS A 112 -13.85 4.31 -5.09
N GLU A 113 -12.80 5.09 -4.85
CA GLU A 113 -12.73 6.48 -5.34
C GLU A 113 -12.75 6.60 -6.86
N LYS A 114 -12.40 5.51 -7.60
CA LYS A 114 -12.44 5.50 -9.06
C LYS A 114 -13.80 5.13 -9.64
N GLU A 115 -14.61 4.36 -8.91
CA GLU A 115 -15.99 4.07 -9.33
C GLU A 115 -16.85 5.35 -9.27
N GLU A 116 -16.71 6.18 -8.24
CA GLU A 116 -17.50 7.42 -8.08
C GLU A 116 -17.21 8.50 -9.14
N ILE A 117 -16.05 8.46 -9.80
CA ILE A 117 -15.67 9.38 -10.89
C ILE A 117 -16.07 8.83 -12.27
N SER A 118 -16.31 7.52 -12.40
CA SER A 118 -16.56 6.85 -13.69
C SER A 118 -18.04 6.69 -14.05
N GLU A 119 -18.99 7.10 -13.20
CA GLU A 119 -20.43 7.13 -13.50
C GLU A 119 -20.92 8.49 -14.01
N LYS A 120 -20.25 9.05 -15.04
CA LYS A 120 -20.91 10.00 -15.96
C LYS A 120 -21.33 9.27 -17.23
N PRO A 121 -22.64 8.96 -17.42
CA PRO A 121 -23.12 8.50 -18.70
C PRO A 121 -23.04 9.65 -19.73
N THR A 122 -21.96 9.69 -20.51
CA THR A 122 -21.90 10.47 -21.76
C THR A 122 -22.72 9.81 -22.85
N THR A 123 -24.03 9.69 -22.63
CA THR A 123 -25.00 9.47 -23.71
C THR A 123 -25.09 10.74 -24.56
N PRO A 124 -24.76 10.70 -25.86
CA PRO A 124 -25.01 11.84 -26.74
C PRO A 124 -26.53 11.99 -26.95
N PRO A 125 -27.10 13.20 -26.81
CA PRO A 125 -28.50 13.42 -27.14
C PRO A 125 -28.70 13.38 -28.66
N ARG A 126 -28.99 12.19 -29.21
CA ARG A 126 -29.55 12.08 -30.56
C ARG A 126 -31.02 12.51 -30.54
N LYS A 127 -31.30 13.68 -31.10
CA LYS A 127 -32.62 14.05 -31.62
C LYS A 127 -32.48 14.82 -32.95
N ASP A 128 -32.62 14.10 -34.06
CA ASP A 128 -33.58 14.51 -35.10
C ASP A 128 -34.97 14.59 -34.41
N ILE A 129 -35.95 15.42 -34.77
CA ILE A 129 -36.35 16.10 -36.01
C ILE A 129 -36.91 17.50 -35.63
N TYR A 130 -37.36 18.44 -36.48
CA TYR A 130 -37.78 18.43 -37.90
C TYR A 130 -37.33 19.78 -38.56
N ARG A 131 -37.78 20.10 -39.79
CA ARG A 131 -37.77 21.47 -40.38
C ARG A 131 -39.20 21.90 -40.70
N GLU A 132 -39.63 23.08 -40.24
CA GLU A 132 -40.81 23.74 -40.81
C GLU A 132 -40.44 24.51 -42.09
N PRO A 133 -41.27 24.48 -43.16
CA PRO A 133 -41.17 25.43 -44.25
C PRO A 133 -41.79 26.77 -43.84
N ILE A 134 -41.17 27.87 -44.26
CA ILE A 134 -41.78 29.20 -44.21
C ILE A 134 -42.22 29.54 -45.64
N GLU A 135 -43.47 29.98 -45.78
CA GLU A 135 -44.10 30.41 -47.04
C GLU A 135 -43.51 31.71 -47.61
#